data_AF-A0A9X1Q1A1-F1
#
_entry.id   AF-A0A9X1Q1A1-F1
#
_cell.length_a   1.000
_cell.length_b   1.000
_cell.length_c   1.000
_cell.angle_alpha   90.00
_cell.angle_beta   90.00
_cell.angle_gamma   90.00
#
_symmetry.space_group_name_H-M   'P 1'
#
loop_
_entity.id
_entity.type
_entity.pdbx_description
1 polymer ?
#
loop_
_entity_poly.entity_id
_entity_poly.type
_entity_poly.pdbx_seq_one_letter_code
_entity_poly.pdbx_strand_id
1 'polypeptide(L)' 'MGLRLPLVRYRKDEERPDSITDVTAVGAEAFGELLGMEPEQLADVYPLTREHAERVRQLTGITLDLETYDYFLEPEAD' A
#
# COMPACT_ATOMS: atom_id res chain seq x y z
N MET A 1 15.95 -12.62 -2.07
CA MET A 1 14.80 -12.33 -1.20
C MET A 1 14.08 -11.18 -1.86
N GLY A 2 12.86 -11.43 -2.34
CA GLY A 2 12.04 -10.40 -2.98
C GLY A 2 11.15 -9.77 -1.91
N LEU A 3 11.01 -8.45 -1.92
CA LEU A 3 10.05 -7.77 -1.05
C LEU A 3 8.66 -7.88 -1.70
N ARG A 4 7.70 -8.46 -0.99
CA ARG A 4 6.28 -8.40 -1.37
C ARG A 4 5.68 -7.11 -0.86
N LEU A 5 4.81 -6.53 -1.67
CA LEU A 5 4.11 -5.29 -1.34
C LEU A 5 2.60 -5.56 -1.45
N PRO A 6 1.97 -6.19 -0.46
CA PRO A 6 0.53 -6.33 -0.42
C PRO A 6 -0.11 -5.00 -0.02
N LEU A 7 -1.00 -4.52 -0.89
CA LEU A 7 -1.94 -3.45 -0.61
C LEU A 7 -3.21 -4.07 -0.03
N VAL A 8 -3.43 -3.87 1.25
CA VAL A 8 -4.56 -4.43 1.97
C VAL A 8 -5.62 -3.35 2.16
N ARG A 9 -6.86 -3.67 1.81
CA ARG A 9 -8.01 -2.80 2.05
C ARG A 9 -8.87 -3.38 3.16
N TYR A 10 -9.24 -2.54 4.10
CA TYR A 10 -10.14 -2.82 5.20
C TYR A 10 -11.37 -1.97 5.03
N ARG A 11 -12.56 -2.53 5.25
CA ARG A 11 -13.76 -1.71 5.27
C ARG A 11 -13.77 -0.90 6.56
N LYS A 12 -14.20 0.36 6.49
CA LYS A 12 -14.44 1.15 7.69
C LYS A 12 -15.42 0.37 8.59
N ASP A 13 -15.08 0.30 9.87
CA ASP A 13 -15.77 -0.48 10.92
C ASP A 13 -15.52 -2.00 10.90
N GLU A 14 -14.66 -2.53 10.03
CA GLU A 14 -14.28 -3.95 10.03
C GLU A 14 -12.80 -4.16 10.39
N GLU A 15 -12.55 -5.12 11.28
CA GLU A 15 -11.19 -5.51 11.69
C GLU A 15 -10.55 -6.50 10.70
N ARG A 16 -11.31 -6.97 9.70
CA ARG A 16 -10.83 -7.95 8.72
C ARG A 16 -10.53 -7.28 7.38
N PRO A 17 -9.46 -7.70 6.68
CA PRO A 17 -9.18 -7.21 5.35
C PRO A 17 -10.28 -7.70 4.41
N ASP A 18 -10.86 -6.77 3.66
CA ASP A 18 -11.86 -7.05 2.64
C ASP A 18 -11.19 -7.58 1.37
N SER A 19 -10.01 -7.06 1.01
CA SER A 19 -9.17 -7.62 -0.05
C SER A 19 -7.70 -7.28 0.12
N ILE A 20 -6.85 -8.12 -0.46
CA ILE A 20 -5.41 -7.94 -0.54
C ILE A 20 -5.03 -7.93 -2.02
N THR A 21 -4.34 -6.89 -2.46
CA THR A 21 -3.84 -6.76 -3.83
C THR A 21 -2.32 -6.73 -3.82
N ASP A 22 -1.67 -7.65 -4.53
CA ASP A 22 -0.23 -7.60 -4.67
C ASP A 22 0.17 -6.48 -5.63
N VAL A 23 0.94 -5.50 -5.14
CA VAL A 23 1.48 -4.38 -5.91
C VAL A 23 3.01 -4.48 -6.03
N THR A 24 3.57 -5.68 -5.83
CA THR A 24 5.01 -5.95 -5.93
C THR A 24 5.57 -5.58 -7.31
N ALA A 25 4.73 -5.66 -8.36
CA ALA A 25 5.09 -5.25 -9.72
C ALA A 25 5.45 -3.75 -9.86
N VAL A 26 4.97 -2.89 -8.95
CA VAL A 26 5.34 -1.46 -8.91
C VAL A 26 6.76 -1.25 -8.35
N GLY A 27 7.19 -2.14 -7.45
CA GLY A 27 8.51 -2.12 -6.84
C GLY A 27 8.59 -1.25 -5.58
N ALA A 28 9.53 -1.64 -4.71
CA ALA A 28 9.78 -0.99 -3.42
C ALA A 28 10.24 0.46 -3.58
N GLU A 29 11.00 0.76 -4.65
CA GLU A 29 11.55 2.10 -4.91
C GLU A 29 10.42 3.13 -5.04
N ALA A 30 9.41 2.85 -5.86
CA ALA A 30 8.31 3.80 -6.07
C ALA A 30 7.43 3.99 -4.83
N PHE A 31 7.23 2.94 -4.02
CA PHE A 31 6.52 3.06 -2.75
C PHE A 31 7.36 3.75 -1.66
N GLY A 32 8.68 3.56 -1.68
CA GLY A 32 9.60 4.28 -0.81
C GLY A 32 9.57 5.78 -1.09
N GLU A 33 9.67 6.17 -2.37
CA GLU A 33 9.52 7.57 -2.79
C GLU A 33 8.14 8.15 -2.42
N LEU A 34 7.07 7.36 -2.56
CA LEU A 34 5.72 7.76 -2.19
C LEU A 34 5.58 8.04 -0.70
N LEU A 35 6.22 7.22 0.14
CA LEU A 35 6.19 7.32 1.60
C LEU A 35 7.30 8.23 2.14
N GLY A 36 8.19 8.73 1.29
CA GLY A 36 9.32 9.57 1.68
C GLY A 36 10.40 8.84 2.48
N MET A 37 10.55 7.53 2.25
CA MET A 37 11.49 6.65 2.96
C MET A 37 12.26 5.77 1.98
N GLU A 38 13.40 5.23 2.43
CA GLU A 38 14.17 4.33 1.58
C GLU A 38 13.42 3.00 1.38
N PRO A 39 13.50 2.38 0.20
CA PRO A 39 12.81 1.11 -0.08
C PRO A 39 13.24 0.00 0.87
N GLU A 40 14.46 0.06 1.39
CA GLU A 40 15.00 -0.88 2.38
C GLU A 40 14.35 -0.72 3.77
N GLN A 41 13.71 0.41 4.04
CA GLN A 41 12.98 0.68 5.28
C GLN A 41 11.51 0.24 5.22
N LEU A 42 11.01 -0.17 4.05
CA LEU A 42 9.65 -0.71 3.88
C LEU A 42 9.54 -2.10 4.52
N ALA A 43 9.38 -2.13 5.83
CA ALA A 43 9.30 -3.35 6.63
C ALA A 43 8.19 -3.32 7.70
N ASP A 44 7.36 -2.27 7.70
CA ASP A 44 6.26 -2.07 8.66
C ASP A 44 4.95 -1.76 7.92
N VAL A 45 3.85 -1.63 8.64
CA VAL A 45 2.53 -1.36 8.04
C VAL A 45 2.33 0.14 7.86
N TYR A 46 2.13 0.57 6.61
CA TYR A 46 1.96 1.98 6.27
C TYR A 46 0.54 2.31 5.83
N PRO A 47 -0.19 3.18 6.56
CA PRO A 47 -1.50 3.64 6.14
C PRO A 47 -1.41 4.56 4.91
N LEU A 48 -2.25 4.32 3.92
CA LEU A 48 -2.36 5.16 2.74
C LEU A 48 -3.43 6.22 2.97
N THR A 49 -3.01 7.49 2.92
CA THR A 49 -3.89 8.64 3.11
C THR A 49 -4.32 9.22 1.76
N ARG A 50 -5.17 10.26 1.80
CA ARG A 50 -5.59 10.98 0.58
C ARG A 50 -4.42 11.58 -0.19
N GLU A 51 -3.36 11.95 0.51
CA GLU A 51 -2.12 12.48 -0.10
C GLU A 51 -1.42 11.41 -0.95
N HIS A 52 -1.50 10.15 -0.53
CA HIS A 52 -0.93 9.01 -1.24
C HIS A 52 -1.84 8.50 -2.36
N ALA A 53 -3.16 8.74 -2.29
CA ALA A 53 -4.14 8.16 -3.20
C ALA A 53 -3.90 8.49 -4.67
N GLU A 54 -3.53 9.74 -4.98
CA GLU A 54 -3.21 10.12 -6.36
C GLU A 54 -1.98 9.38 -6.89
N ARG A 55 -0.94 9.24 -6.05
CA ARG A 55 0.29 8.54 -6.41
C ARG A 55 0.07 7.04 -6.56
N VAL A 56 -0.65 6.41 -5.64
CA VAL A 56 -0.98 4.98 -5.74
C VAL A 56 -1.79 4.70 -7.00
N ARG A 57 -2.76 5.57 -7.34
CA ARG A 57 -3.51 5.44 -8.59
C ARG A 57 -2.61 5.56 -9.83
N GLN A 58 -1.64 6.45 -9.83
CA GLN A 58 -0.70 6.59 -10.95
C GLN A 58 0.22 5.38 -11.09
N LEU A 59 0.67 4.79 -9.97
CA LEU A 59 1.60 3.67 -9.95
C LEU A 59 0.93 2.32 -10.24
N THR A 60 -0.24 2.09 -9.65
CA THR A 60 -0.93 0.78 -9.64
C THR A 60 -2.17 0.74 -10.53
N GLY A 61 -2.71 1.91 -10.91
CA GLY A 61 -4.03 2.03 -11.53
C GLY A 61 -5.20 1.91 -10.55
N ILE A 62 -4.95 1.66 -9.26
CA ILE A 62 -5.98 1.44 -8.24
C ILE A 62 -6.43 2.78 -7.67
N THR A 63 -7.74 3.03 -7.72
CA THR A 63 -8.34 4.16 -7.02
C THR A 63 -8.60 3.78 -5.56
N LEU A 64 -7.99 4.52 -4.63
CA LEU A 64 -8.23 4.32 -3.20
C LEU A 64 -9.53 5.01 -2.79
N ASP A 65 -10.56 4.24 -2.46
CA ASP A 65 -11.82 4.75 -1.91
C ASP A 65 -11.69 4.95 -0.40
N LEU A 66 -10.98 6.01 0.00
CA LEU A 66 -10.69 6.34 1.40
C LEU A 66 -11.92 6.81 2.18
N GLU A 67 -13.06 6.94 1.52
CA GLU A 67 -14.34 7.27 2.14
C GLU A 67 -15.01 6.02 2.74
N THR A 68 -14.90 4.87 2.07
CA THR A 68 -15.52 3.62 2.52
C THR A 68 -14.51 2.65 3.14
N TYR A 69 -13.24 2.74 2.74
CA TYR A 69 -12.19 1.80 3.11
C TYR A 69 -10.96 2.50 3.69
N ASP A 70 -10.22 1.79 4.52
CA ASP A 70 -8.87 2.14 4.94
C ASP A 70 -7.89 1.22 4.21
N TYR A 71 -6.85 1.80 3.62
CA TYR A 71 -5.86 1.07 2.84
C TYR A 71 -4.52 1.12 3.55
N PHE A 72 -3.86 -0.03 3.59
CA PHE A 72 -2.55 -0.20 4.21
C PHE A 72 -1.63 -0.92 3.24
N LEU A 73 -0.39 -0.45 3.16
CA LEU A 73 0.69 -1.19 2.53
C LEU A 73 1.35 -2.01 3.63
N GLU A 74 1.43 -3.33 3.47
CA GLU A 74 2.01 -4.24 4.46
C GLU A 74 3.22 -4.98 3.87
N PRO A 75 4.34 -4.29 3.57
CA PRO A 75 5.54 -4.90 2.99
C PRO A 75 6.00 -6.13 3.78
N GLU A 76 6.23 -7.23 3.07
CA GLU A 76 6.67 -8.49 3.66
C GLU A 76 7.92 -8.99 2.92
N ALA A 77 9.00 -9.23 3.66
CA ALA A 77 10.19 -9.83 3.10
C ALA A 77 10.00 -11.36 3.00
N ASP A 78 10.05 -11.90 1.78
CA ASP A 78 10.01 -13.35 1.49
C ASP A 78 11.37 -14.01 1.78
#